data_AF-A0A935VUP0-F1
#
_entry.id   AF-A0A935VUP0-F1
#
_cell.length_a   1.000
_cell.length_b   1.000
_cell.length_c   1.000
_cell.angle_alpha   90.00
_cell.angle_beta   90.00
_cell.angle_gamma   90.00
#
_symmetry.space_group_name_H-M   'P 1'
#
loop_
_entity.id
_entity.type
_entity.pdbx_description
1 polymer ?
#
loop_
_entity_poly.entity_id
_entity_poly.type
_entity_poly.pdbx_seq_one_letter_code
_entity_poly.pdbx_strand_id
1 'polypeptide(L)'
;MRNVSIVTGPVVPGTLSEGMQFNYGAPPRMRTTRMRETLLGDAEKSIAWPRRERVGLVFDKDITPLEFLEEILEARVIDSPEELRAIFQIPAQMLTCRPIGHDAEGLVKVDRLADEDAVLRHALILGLCGPSFYDPNKAVIWTNSRLSRTLDLFEPGRFYADN
;
A
#
# COMPACT_ATOMS: atom_id res chain seq x y z
N MET A 1 -6.92 6.34 60.02
CA MET A 1 -8.23 6.98 59.77
C MET A 1 -8.01 8.26 58.98
N ARG A 2 -8.46 8.32 57.72
CA ARG A 2 -9.11 9.48 57.10
C ARG A 2 -9.47 9.14 55.64
N ASN A 3 -10.74 9.34 55.34
CA ASN A 3 -11.46 8.99 54.13
C ASN A 3 -10.99 9.84 52.94
N VAL A 4 -11.09 9.29 51.72
CA VAL A 4 -11.19 10.13 50.52
C VAL A 4 -12.33 9.59 49.64
N SER A 5 -13.30 10.47 49.42
CA SER A 5 -14.52 10.26 48.65
C SER A 5 -14.24 10.25 47.14
N ILE A 6 -14.97 9.42 46.40
CA ILE A 6 -14.96 9.37 44.94
C ILE A 6 -16.02 10.38 44.44
N VAL A 7 -15.62 11.32 43.58
CA VAL A 7 -16.55 12.17 42.84
C VAL A 7 -16.63 11.65 41.40
N THR A 8 -17.74 11.01 41.07
CA THR A 8 -18.11 10.65 39.69
C THR A 8 -18.88 11.79 39.05
N GLY A 9 -18.29 12.40 38.02
CA GLY A 9 -18.96 13.31 37.08
C GLY A 9 -18.75 12.86 35.63
N PRO A 10 -19.66 13.19 34.71
CA PRO A 10 -19.63 12.70 33.33
C PRO A 10 -18.55 13.38 32.49
N VAL A 11 -17.89 12.62 31.61
CA VAL A 11 -16.81 13.08 30.73
C VAL A 11 -17.41 13.78 29.51
N VAL A 12 -17.01 15.04 29.29
CA VAL A 12 -17.31 15.82 28.07
C VAL A 12 -16.21 15.52 27.03
N PRO A 13 -16.52 15.26 25.75
CA PRO A 13 -15.51 14.92 24.77
C PRO A 13 -14.81 16.19 24.27
N GLY A 14 -13.49 16.26 24.47
CA GLY A 14 -12.69 17.38 23.96
C GLY A 14 -11.52 17.81 24.83
N THR A 15 -10.85 16.89 25.53
CA THR A 15 -9.49 17.10 26.05
C THR A 15 -8.92 15.73 26.39
N LEU A 16 -7.85 15.30 25.72
CA LEU A 16 -7.10 14.11 26.12
C LEU A 16 -6.41 14.44 27.44
N SER A 17 -6.98 14.01 28.56
CA SER A 17 -6.30 14.03 29.86
C SER A 17 -5.37 12.81 29.97
N GLU A 18 -4.20 13.07 30.54
CA GLU A 18 -3.19 12.09 30.89
C GLU A 18 -3.78 10.89 31.65
N GLY A 19 -3.39 9.68 31.24
CA GLY A 19 -3.48 8.48 32.08
C GLY A 19 -4.62 7.51 31.75
N MET A 20 -4.78 7.11 30.49
CA MET A 20 -5.57 5.94 30.15
C MET A 20 -4.74 4.67 30.46
N GLN A 21 -5.17 3.86 31.43
CA GLN A 21 -4.48 2.61 31.83
C GLN A 21 -5.11 1.39 31.13
N PHE A 22 -4.26 0.52 30.58
CA PHE A 22 -4.63 -0.83 30.16
C PHE A 22 -3.85 -1.84 31.02
N ASN A 23 -4.55 -2.79 31.64
CA ASN A 23 -3.92 -3.86 32.40
C ASN A 23 -4.25 -5.22 31.77
N TYR A 24 -3.24 -6.05 31.57
CA TYR A 24 -3.39 -7.50 31.41
C TYR A 24 -2.44 -8.21 32.39
N GLY A 25 -3.03 -8.98 33.31
CA GLY A 25 -2.46 -10.15 33.99
C GLY A 25 -1.16 -10.00 34.81
N ALA A 26 -1.31 -10.08 36.15
CA ALA A 26 -0.28 -10.19 37.21
C ALA A 26 0.29 -8.86 37.78
N PRO A 27 0.63 -8.81 39.09
CA PRO A 27 0.80 -7.56 39.81
C PRO A 27 2.05 -6.80 39.32
N PRO A 28 1.90 -5.55 38.87
CA PRO A 28 2.98 -4.82 38.20
C PRO A 28 3.99 -4.33 39.24
N ARG A 29 5.28 -4.63 39.02
CA ARG A 29 6.35 -3.80 39.58
C ARG A 29 6.24 -2.44 38.91
N MET A 30 5.82 -1.42 39.65
CA MET A 30 5.67 -0.06 39.13
C MET A 30 7.01 0.46 38.62
N ARG A 31 7.17 0.49 37.30
CA ARG A 31 8.26 1.20 36.64
C ARG A 31 7.64 2.33 35.83
N THR A 32 7.66 3.53 36.38
CA THR A 32 7.23 4.74 35.70
C THR A 32 8.25 5.08 34.62
N THR A 33 7.97 4.70 33.37
CA THR A 33 8.79 5.08 32.22
C THR A 33 7.98 6.04 31.38
N ARG A 34 8.51 7.25 31.14
CA ARG A 34 7.88 8.22 30.26
C ARG A 34 7.98 7.70 28.84
N MET A 35 6.87 7.26 28.25
CA MET A 35 6.82 6.89 26.84
C MET A 35 7.12 8.15 26.01
N ARG A 36 8.26 8.17 25.33
CA ARG A 36 8.66 9.29 24.47
C ARG A 36 8.35 9.07 22.99
N GLU A 37 8.05 7.86 22.58
CA GLU A 37 7.62 7.51 21.23
C GLU A 37 6.79 6.23 21.31
N THR A 38 5.63 6.24 20.67
CA THR A 38 4.89 5.03 20.39
C THR A 38 5.60 4.27 19.26
N LEU A 39 5.51 2.95 19.20
CA LEU A 39 5.89 2.17 17.99
C LEU A 39 5.12 2.62 16.73
N LEU A 40 4.01 3.35 16.92
CA LEU A 40 3.23 4.04 15.90
C LEU A 40 3.76 5.45 15.54
N GLY A 41 4.82 5.92 16.21
CA GLY A 41 5.44 7.24 16.03
C GLY A 41 6.96 7.19 15.82
N ASP A 42 7.58 6.02 15.88
CA ASP A 42 9.00 5.82 15.59
C ASP A 42 9.15 5.33 14.14
N ALA A 43 9.09 6.27 13.20
CA ALA A 43 9.19 5.99 11.75
C ALA A 43 10.57 5.44 11.33
N GLU A 44 11.57 5.48 12.23
CA GLU A 44 12.94 5.06 11.92
C GLU A 44 13.29 3.65 12.42
N LYS A 45 12.54 3.05 13.35
CA LYS A 45 12.70 1.63 13.73
C LYS A 45 11.88 0.70 12.84
N SER A 46 12.32 0.64 11.59
CA SER A 46 12.45 -0.56 10.75
C SER A 46 11.46 -1.71 10.98
N ILE A 47 10.16 -1.46 10.85
CA ILE A 47 9.36 -2.43 10.09
C ILE A 47 9.79 -2.25 8.64
N ALA A 48 10.91 -2.89 8.29
CA ALA A 48 11.32 -2.99 6.91
C ALA A 48 10.36 -3.95 6.23
N TRP A 49 9.20 -3.44 5.82
CA TRP A 49 8.37 -4.15 4.87
C TRP A 49 9.25 -4.38 3.63
N PRO A 50 9.59 -5.63 3.27
CA PRO A 50 10.37 -5.86 2.08
C PRO A 50 9.52 -5.37 0.90
N ARG A 51 9.90 -4.22 0.33
CA ARG A 51 9.32 -3.72 -0.91
C ARG A 51 9.57 -4.78 -1.95
N ARG A 52 8.51 -5.42 -2.43
CA ARG A 52 8.62 -6.46 -3.45
C ARG A 52 8.88 -5.85 -4.80
N GLU A 53 8.13 -4.82 -5.12
CA GLU A 53 8.20 -4.23 -6.45
C GLU A 53 7.68 -2.79 -6.44
N ARG A 54 8.19 -1.98 -7.36
CA ARG A 54 7.67 -0.67 -7.69
C ARG A 54 7.00 -0.77 -9.05
N VAL A 55 5.77 -0.27 -9.16
CA VAL A 55 5.00 -0.28 -10.39
C VAL A 55 4.39 1.09 -10.66
N GLY A 56 4.64 1.64 -11.83
CA GLY A 56 3.90 2.77 -12.36
C GLY A 56 4.31 3.09 -13.79
N LEU A 57 3.38 3.73 -14.50
CA LEU A 57 3.56 4.20 -15.85
C LEU A 57 3.55 5.73 -15.83
N VAL A 58 4.58 6.34 -16.42
CA VAL A 58 4.68 7.79 -16.56
C VAL A 58 4.42 8.13 -18.02
N PHE A 59 3.23 8.66 -18.27
CA PHE A 59 2.79 9.12 -19.59
C PHE A 59 3.10 10.61 -19.78
N ASP A 60 3.36 11.00 -21.02
CA ASP A 60 3.35 12.41 -21.40
C ASP A 60 1.93 13.00 -21.31
N LYS A 61 1.84 14.33 -21.16
CA LYS A 61 0.57 15.03 -20.88
C LYS A 61 -0.49 14.87 -21.97
N ASP A 62 -0.08 14.59 -23.19
CA ASP A 62 -0.95 14.52 -24.37
C ASP A 62 -1.43 13.09 -24.65
N ILE A 63 -1.02 12.11 -23.85
CA ILE A 63 -1.33 10.69 -24.06
C ILE A 63 -2.42 10.25 -23.09
N THR A 64 -3.51 9.71 -23.62
CA THR A 64 -4.53 9.01 -22.82
C THR A 64 -4.03 7.60 -22.49
N PRO A 65 -3.83 7.24 -21.20
CA PRO A 65 -3.26 5.94 -20.83
C PRO A 65 -4.03 4.73 -21.37
N LEU A 66 -5.36 4.80 -21.35
CA LEU A 66 -6.19 3.69 -21.79
C LEU A 66 -6.10 3.48 -23.30
N GLU A 67 -6.26 4.55 -24.09
CA GLU A 67 -6.19 4.49 -25.56
C GLU A 67 -4.83 3.95 -26.01
N PHE A 68 -3.74 4.42 -25.39
CA PHE A 68 -2.39 3.94 -25.70
C PHE A 68 -2.21 2.43 -25.46
N LEU A 69 -2.78 1.90 -24.37
CA LEU A 69 -2.68 0.46 -24.09
C LEU A 69 -3.58 -0.37 -25.00
N GLU A 70 -4.77 0.14 -25.35
CA GLU A 70 -5.66 -0.50 -26.31
C GLU A 70 -4.97 -0.62 -27.68
N GLU A 71 -4.28 0.42 -28.14
CA GLU A 71 -3.47 0.37 -29.38
C GLU A 71 -2.38 -0.73 -29.32
N ILE A 72 -1.68 -0.88 -28.19
CA ILE A 72 -0.67 -1.95 -28.03
C ILE A 72 -1.33 -3.34 -28.05
N LEU A 73 -2.47 -3.50 -27.40
CA LEU A 73 -3.19 -4.78 -27.39
C LEU A 73 -3.68 -5.17 -28.79
N GLU A 74 -4.24 -4.21 -29.53
CA GLU A 74 -4.69 -4.41 -30.91
C GLU A 74 -3.52 -4.80 -31.83
N ALA A 75 -2.39 -4.10 -31.71
CA ALA A 75 -1.19 -4.40 -32.48
C ALA A 75 -0.65 -5.82 -32.22
N ARG A 76 -0.87 -6.35 -31.01
CA ARG A 76 -0.42 -7.68 -30.58
C ARG A 76 -1.50 -8.76 -30.71
N VAL A 77 -2.70 -8.41 -31.21
CA VAL A 77 -3.84 -9.33 -31.35
C VAL A 77 -4.20 -9.98 -30.02
N ILE A 78 -4.23 -9.17 -28.95
CA ILE A 78 -4.66 -9.59 -27.62
C ILE A 78 -6.05 -8.98 -27.39
N ASP A 79 -7.06 -9.84 -27.25
CA ASP A 79 -8.46 -9.40 -27.20
C ASP A 79 -8.83 -8.82 -25.82
N SER A 80 -8.14 -9.24 -24.76
CA SER A 80 -8.45 -8.82 -23.41
C SER A 80 -7.22 -8.60 -22.51
N PRO A 81 -7.27 -7.60 -21.59
CA PRO A 81 -6.21 -7.40 -20.59
C PRO A 81 -5.98 -8.61 -19.68
N GLU A 82 -6.96 -9.50 -19.54
CA GLU A 82 -6.84 -10.73 -18.74
C GLU A 82 -5.85 -11.73 -19.34
N GLU A 83 -5.72 -11.78 -20.66
CA GLU A 83 -4.77 -12.68 -21.35
C GLU A 83 -3.31 -12.38 -21.00
N LEU A 84 -3.01 -11.13 -20.62
CA LEU A 84 -1.68 -10.72 -20.16
C LEU A 84 -1.21 -11.52 -18.94
N ARG A 85 -2.14 -12.09 -18.15
CA ARG A 85 -1.81 -12.94 -17.00
C ARG A 85 -1.13 -14.24 -17.38
N ALA A 86 -1.40 -14.76 -18.58
CA ALA A 86 -0.75 -15.97 -19.08
C ALA A 86 0.65 -15.65 -19.64
N ILE A 87 0.90 -14.40 -20.01
CA ILE A 87 2.14 -13.94 -20.65
C ILE A 87 3.15 -13.48 -19.60
N PHE A 88 2.72 -12.72 -18.60
CA PHE A 88 3.60 -12.10 -17.61
C PHE A 88 3.56 -12.77 -16.25
N GLN A 89 4.75 -12.90 -15.64
CA GLN A 89 4.84 -13.28 -14.24
C GLN A 89 4.45 -12.11 -13.34
N ILE A 90 3.38 -12.32 -12.56
CA ILE A 90 2.87 -11.40 -11.56
C ILE A 90 3.00 -12.00 -10.15
N PRO A 91 3.08 -11.18 -9.09
CA PRO A 91 3.07 -11.68 -7.73
C PRO A 91 1.80 -12.51 -7.45
N ALA A 92 1.97 -13.74 -6.98
CA ALA A 92 0.86 -14.69 -6.76
C ALA A 92 0.11 -14.47 -5.44
N GLN A 93 0.62 -13.60 -4.57
CA GLN A 93 0.04 -13.29 -3.27
C GLN A 93 -0.53 -11.88 -3.22
N MET A 94 -1.43 -11.64 -2.28
CA MET A 94 -1.94 -10.29 -2.01
C MET A 94 -0.82 -9.40 -1.46
N LEU A 95 -0.74 -8.17 -1.94
CA LEU A 95 0.27 -7.18 -1.54
C LEU A 95 -0.40 -5.89 -1.08
N THR A 96 0.25 -5.16 -0.19
CA THR A 96 -0.19 -3.81 0.23
C THR A 96 0.36 -2.78 -0.74
N CYS A 97 -0.49 -1.87 -1.20
CA CYS A 97 -0.12 -0.79 -2.11
C CYS A 97 0.16 0.49 -1.33
N ARG A 98 1.27 1.16 -1.66
CA ARG A 98 1.57 2.50 -1.18
C ARG A 98 1.74 3.45 -2.37
N PRO A 99 0.94 4.53 -2.48
CA PRO A 99 1.15 5.52 -3.53
C PRO A 99 2.50 6.22 -3.37
N ILE A 100 3.14 6.52 -4.50
CA ILE A 100 4.39 7.26 -4.59
C ILE A 100 4.26 8.42 -5.59
N GLY A 101 5.29 9.26 -5.70
CA GLY A 101 5.33 10.32 -6.71
C GLY A 101 5.69 9.79 -8.11
N HIS A 102 5.35 10.54 -9.15
CA HIS A 102 5.72 10.26 -10.55
C HIS A 102 7.20 10.52 -10.86
N ASP A 103 7.91 11.16 -9.94
CA ASP A 103 9.35 11.44 -9.96
C ASP A 103 10.21 10.30 -9.38
N ALA A 104 9.58 9.24 -8.88
CA ALA A 104 10.29 8.12 -8.28
C ALA A 104 11.11 7.33 -9.31
N GLU A 105 12.31 6.90 -8.92
CA GLU A 105 13.15 6.02 -9.74
C GLU A 105 12.52 4.65 -9.98
N GLY A 106 12.80 4.01 -11.13
CA GLY A 106 12.31 2.67 -11.45
C GLY A 106 10.88 2.61 -11.96
N LEU A 107 10.27 3.76 -12.30
CA LEU A 107 9.02 3.84 -13.04
C LEU A 107 9.27 3.67 -14.55
N VAL A 108 8.30 3.07 -15.26
CA VAL A 108 8.38 2.94 -16.72
C VAL A 108 7.86 4.24 -17.36
N LYS A 109 8.74 4.91 -18.11
CA LYS A 109 8.35 6.06 -18.92
C LYS A 109 7.79 5.55 -20.23
N VAL A 110 6.60 6.00 -20.56
CA VAL A 110 5.90 5.64 -21.79
C VAL A 110 6.29 6.66 -22.85
N ASP A 111 7.28 6.31 -23.66
CA ASP A 111 7.69 7.02 -24.87
C ASP A 111 7.66 6.05 -26.08
N ARG A 112 8.00 6.54 -27.28
CA ARG A 112 7.98 5.72 -28.51
C ARG A 112 8.98 4.56 -28.53
N LEU A 113 9.97 4.57 -27.64
CA LEU A 113 11.01 3.54 -27.54
C LEU A 113 10.83 2.69 -26.27
N ALA A 114 9.75 2.91 -25.53
CA ALA A 114 9.46 2.16 -24.32
C ALA A 114 9.32 0.68 -24.65
N ASP A 115 9.82 -0.15 -23.74
CA ASP A 115 9.61 -1.59 -23.80
C ASP A 115 8.14 -1.89 -23.54
N GLU A 116 7.40 -2.21 -24.60
CA GLU A 116 5.98 -2.55 -24.56
C GLU A 116 5.68 -3.70 -23.57
N ASP A 117 6.58 -4.66 -23.39
CA ASP A 117 6.38 -5.76 -22.44
C ASP A 117 6.41 -5.24 -21.00
N ALA A 118 7.38 -4.35 -20.71
CA ALA A 118 7.46 -3.70 -19.41
C ALA A 118 6.23 -2.83 -19.16
N VAL A 119 5.75 -2.10 -20.17
CA VAL A 119 4.54 -1.27 -20.08
C VAL A 119 3.31 -2.13 -19.79
N LEU A 120 3.07 -3.18 -20.57
CA LEU A 120 1.92 -4.07 -20.41
C LEU A 120 1.95 -4.79 -19.05
N ARG A 121 3.12 -5.24 -18.60
CA ARG A 121 3.26 -5.87 -17.28
C ARG A 121 2.90 -4.91 -16.15
N HIS A 122 3.35 -3.66 -16.23
CA HIS A 122 3.01 -2.64 -15.25
C HIS A 122 1.52 -2.29 -15.29
N ALA A 123 0.94 -2.15 -16.48
CA ALA A 123 -0.48 -1.93 -16.67
C ALA A 123 -1.33 -3.07 -16.09
N LEU A 124 -0.92 -4.32 -16.30
CA LEU A 124 -1.57 -5.49 -15.73
C LEU A 124 -1.59 -5.42 -14.20
N ILE A 125 -0.44 -5.17 -13.58
CA ILE A 125 -0.34 -5.09 -12.12
C ILE A 125 -1.18 -3.92 -11.58
N LEU A 126 -1.13 -2.74 -12.21
CA LEU A 126 -1.97 -1.59 -11.84
C LEU A 126 -3.47 -1.90 -11.99
N GLY A 127 -3.84 -2.69 -12.99
CA GLY A 127 -5.22 -3.13 -13.21
C GLY A 127 -5.75 -4.05 -12.10
N LEU A 128 -4.86 -4.83 -11.48
CA LEU A 128 -5.16 -5.71 -10.34
C LEU A 128 -5.11 -4.96 -8.98
N CYS A 129 -4.58 -3.74 -8.96
CA CYS A 129 -4.50 -2.91 -7.76
C CYS A 129 -5.83 -2.24 -7.41
N GLY A 130 -6.30 -2.47 -6.18
CA GLY A 130 -7.30 -1.65 -5.52
C GLY A 130 -6.70 -0.36 -4.92
N PRO A 131 -7.49 0.39 -4.12
CA PRO A 131 -6.99 1.59 -3.42
C PRO A 131 -5.85 1.31 -2.42
N SER A 132 -5.89 0.14 -1.77
CA SER A 132 -4.95 -0.18 -0.67
C SER A 132 -4.23 -1.52 -0.85
N PHE A 133 -4.73 -2.41 -1.70
CA PHE A 133 -4.19 -3.75 -1.88
C PHE A 133 -4.23 -4.19 -3.33
N TYR A 134 -3.21 -4.93 -3.71
CA TYR A 134 -3.13 -5.74 -4.92
C TYR A 134 -3.68 -7.13 -4.62
N ASP A 135 -4.52 -7.64 -5.52
CA ASP A 135 -5.09 -8.98 -5.42
C ASP A 135 -4.98 -9.68 -6.78
N PRO A 136 -4.16 -10.74 -6.90
CA PRO A 136 -3.94 -11.43 -8.16
C PRO A 136 -5.19 -12.19 -8.66
N ASN A 137 -6.18 -12.43 -7.81
CA ASN A 137 -7.38 -13.19 -8.19
C ASN A 137 -8.53 -12.30 -8.67
N LYS A 138 -8.39 -10.98 -8.58
CA LYS A 138 -9.42 -10.06 -9.09
C LYS A 138 -9.37 -9.95 -10.61
N ALA A 139 -10.47 -9.46 -11.16
CA ALA A 139 -10.51 -9.03 -12.55
C ALA A 139 -9.59 -7.83 -12.77
N VAL A 140 -8.92 -7.81 -13.91
CA VAL A 140 -8.08 -6.72 -14.40
C VAL A 140 -9.00 -5.58 -14.83
N ILE A 141 -8.90 -4.44 -14.14
CA ILE A 141 -9.70 -3.25 -14.45
C ILE A 141 -8.76 -2.15 -14.90
N TRP A 142 -8.88 -1.73 -16.15
CA TRP A 142 -8.18 -0.57 -16.68
C TRP A 142 -9.09 0.65 -16.75
N THR A 143 -8.62 1.72 -16.11
CA THR A 143 -9.19 3.05 -16.21
C THR A 143 -8.01 4.02 -16.24
N ASN A 144 -8.18 5.20 -16.86
CA ASN A 144 -7.16 6.24 -16.83
C ASN A 144 -6.67 6.51 -15.39
N SER A 145 -7.60 6.59 -14.43
CA SER A 145 -7.26 6.80 -13.02
C SER A 145 -6.50 5.66 -12.33
N ARG A 146 -6.52 4.43 -12.84
CA ARG A 146 -5.72 3.30 -12.34
C ARG A 146 -4.34 3.27 -12.99
N LEU A 147 -4.31 3.45 -14.30
CA LEU A 147 -3.09 3.42 -15.10
C LEU A 147 -2.15 4.59 -14.81
N SER A 148 -2.68 5.75 -14.41
CA SER A 148 -1.88 6.92 -14.00
C SER A 148 -1.31 6.82 -12.58
N ARG A 149 -1.56 5.73 -11.85
CA ARG A 149 -1.02 5.56 -10.48
C ARG A 149 0.41 5.06 -10.53
N THR A 150 1.16 5.45 -9.51
CA THR A 150 2.48 4.93 -9.21
C THR A 150 2.45 4.37 -7.79
N LEU A 151 2.85 3.12 -7.63
CA LEU A 151 2.69 2.36 -6.39
C LEU A 151 3.97 1.59 -6.05
N ASP A 152 4.34 1.57 -4.77
CA ASP A 152 5.19 0.52 -4.21
C ASP A 152 4.31 -0.62 -3.66
N LEU A 153 4.65 -1.86 -3.97
CA LEU A 153 3.99 -3.07 -3.49
C LEU A 153 4.83 -3.72 -2.39
N PHE A 154 4.18 -4.01 -1.27
CA PHE A 154 4.79 -4.60 -0.08
C PHE A 154 4.12 -5.92 0.27
N GLU A 155 4.89 -6.91 0.71
CA GLU A 155 4.27 -8.08 1.31
C GLU A 155 3.64 -7.71 2.63
N PRO A 156 2.39 -8.15 2.91
CA PRO A 156 1.86 -8.11 4.25
C PRO A 156 2.70 -9.06 5.14
N GLY A 157 3.76 -8.54 5.75
CA GLY A 157 4.71 -9.30 6.57
C GLY A 157 4.11 -9.71 7.91
N ARG A 158 3.89 -11.02 8.08
CA ARG A 158 4.25 -11.90 9.21
C ARG A 158 4.73 -11.28 10.55
N PHE A 159 4.06 -10.25 11.07
CA PHE A 159 4.45 -9.59 12.34
C PHE A 159 4.53 -10.50 13.56
N TYR A 160 3.83 -11.64 13.54
CA TYR A 160 3.67 -12.53 14.68
C TYR A 160 4.12 -13.98 14.39
N ALA A 161 4.72 -14.25 13.23
CA ALA A 161 5.15 -15.60 12.88
C ALA A 161 6.67 -15.70 12.96
N ASP A 162 7.18 -15.66 14.19
CA ASP A 162 8.44 -16.25 14.62
C ASP A 162 8.28 -16.73 16.08
N ASN A 163 8.01 -18.02 16.23
CA ASN A 163 8.58 -18.87 17.28
C ASN A 163 8.59 -20.33 16.79
#